data_AF-A0A7Y4SYQ4-F1
#
_entry.id   AF-A0A7Y4SYQ4-F1
#
_cell.length_a   1.000
_cell.length_b   1.000
_cell.length_c   1.000
_cell.angle_alpha   90.00
_cell.angle_beta   90.00
_cell.angle_gamma   90.00
#
_symmetry.space_group_name_H-M   'P 1'
#
loop_
_entity.id
_entity.type
_entity.pdbx_description
1 polymer ?
#
loop_
_entity_poly.entity_id
_entity_poly.type
_entity_poly.pdbx_seq_one_letter_code
_entity_poly.pdbx_strand_id
1 'polypeptide(L)'
;MRRRALPTGRAGFTLVEAVVASALFVLLMSSAVLAARGGMGAFRATQDTSAAETRVRRGLDRAVFELLSVGASELLPNPTGDFGTDTLQYRKPIGLTGTTPDWGPFCSLTLEPAPGELDDGLDNDGNGLVDDGVLVLTRDVGGNEHRAVLCRSVAALLEGEIANGDDDNGNGVTDEAGFNVHRVGDVLFVRLSVQEAVETGTITRTLETCVRLRN
;
A
#
# COMPACT_ATOMS: atom_id res chain seq x y z
N MET A 1 63.57 -16.74 56.32
CA MET A 1 62.38 -16.70 55.45
C MET A 1 62.82 -16.72 53.99
N ARG A 2 62.70 -17.86 53.27
CA ARG A 2 63.06 -18.00 51.85
C ARG A 2 61.78 -17.97 51.00
N ARG A 3 61.57 -16.90 50.24
CA ARG A 3 60.50 -16.84 49.21
C ARG A 3 60.88 -17.75 48.04
N ARG A 4 60.06 -18.76 47.77
CA ARG A 4 60.18 -19.66 46.61
C ARG A 4 59.58 -18.92 45.41
N ALA A 5 60.42 -18.55 44.44
CA ALA A 5 59.96 -18.00 43.17
C ALA A 5 59.30 -19.13 42.37
N LEU A 6 58.02 -18.98 42.01
CA LEU A 6 57.34 -19.90 41.11
C LEU A 6 57.84 -19.65 39.68
N PRO A 7 58.22 -20.69 38.93
CA PRO A 7 58.64 -20.53 37.54
C PRO A 7 57.44 -20.05 36.72
N THR A 8 57.57 -18.86 36.14
CA THR A 8 56.64 -18.33 35.15
C THR A 8 56.89 -19.04 33.82
N GLY A 9 56.26 -20.21 33.66
CA GLY A 9 56.25 -20.93 32.39
C GLY A 9 55.54 -20.08 31.34
N ARG A 10 56.31 -19.52 30.40
CA ARG A 10 55.77 -18.87 29.20
C ARG A 10 55.25 -19.97 28.28
N ALA A 11 53.98 -20.32 28.40
CA ALA A 11 53.29 -21.16 27.44
C ALA A 11 52.91 -20.29 26.22
N GLY A 12 53.73 -20.36 25.17
CA GLY A 12 53.38 -19.80 23.87
C GLY A 12 52.44 -20.76 23.12
N PHE A 13 51.54 -20.21 22.30
CA PHE A 13 50.73 -21.00 21.39
C PHE A 13 51.60 -21.62 20.28
N THR A 14 51.30 -22.86 19.92
CA THR A 14 51.89 -23.46 18.73
C THR A 14 51.29 -22.83 17.47
N LEU A 15 52.06 -22.83 16.38
CA LEU A 15 51.58 -22.30 15.09
C LEU A 15 50.31 -23.03 14.61
N VAL A 16 50.21 -24.33 14.89
CA VAL A 16 49.04 -25.14 14.54
C VAL A 16 47.81 -24.71 15.34
N GLU A 17 47.93 -24.46 16.65
CA GLU A 17 46.83 -23.95 17.48
C GLU A 17 46.36 -22.57 17.00
N ALA A 18 47.28 -21.68 16.63
CA ALA A 18 46.93 -20.36 16.11
C ALA A 18 46.15 -20.47 14.79
N VAL A 19 46.53 -21.39 13.89
CA VAL A 19 45.82 -21.63 12.63
C VAL A 19 44.43 -22.21 12.88
N VAL A 20 44.31 -23.22 13.76
CA VAL A 20 43.03 -23.84 14.09
C VAL A 20 42.09 -22.84 14.78
N ALA A 21 42.59 -22.06 15.74
CA ALA A 21 41.81 -21.03 16.42
C ALA A 21 41.33 -19.94 15.45
N SER A 22 42.19 -19.53 14.51
CA SER A 22 41.83 -18.56 13.47
C SER A 22 40.76 -19.11 12.53
N ALA A 23 40.88 -20.37 12.10
CA ALA A 23 39.90 -21.00 11.23
C ALA A 23 38.51 -21.11 11.91
N LEU A 24 38.49 -21.54 13.18
CA LEU A 24 37.25 -21.58 13.97
C LEU A 24 36.65 -20.19 14.16
N PHE A 25 37.49 -19.19 14.44
CA PHE A 25 37.03 -17.81 14.58
C PHE A 25 36.40 -17.28 13.29
N VAL A 26 37.02 -17.49 12.13
CA VAL A 26 36.47 -17.06 10.83
C VAL A 26 35.13 -17.75 10.55
N LEU A 27 35.00 -19.03 10.85
CA LEU A 27 33.75 -19.78 10.66
C LEU A 27 32.64 -19.23 11.57
N LEU A 28 32.94 -19.00 12.85
CA LEU A 28 31.98 -18.40 13.80
C LEU A 28 31.56 -17.00 13.34
N MET A 29 32.52 -16.14 12.98
CA MET A 29 32.22 -14.79 12.49
C MET A 29 31.38 -14.81 11.21
N SER A 30 31.64 -15.75 10.29
CA SER A 30 30.87 -15.89 9.05
C SER A 30 29.42 -16.26 9.34
N SER A 31 29.18 -17.20 10.26
CA SER A 31 27.82 -17.58 10.68
C SER A 31 27.07 -16.41 11.34
N ALA A 32 27.75 -15.63 12.19
CA ALA A 32 27.18 -14.47 12.86
C ALA A 32 26.81 -13.37 11.85
N VAL A 33 27.66 -13.12 10.84
CA VAL A 33 27.39 -12.14 9.78
C VAL A 33 26.21 -12.59 8.92
N LEU A 34 26.11 -13.88 8.56
CA LEU A 34 24.96 -14.40 7.81
C LEU A 34 23.65 -14.26 8.61
N ALA A 35 23.67 -14.62 9.89
CA ALA A 35 22.51 -14.46 10.77
C ALA A 35 22.10 -12.99 10.92
N ALA A 36 23.08 -12.08 11.09
CA ALA A 36 22.82 -10.65 11.19
C ALA A 36 22.22 -10.06 9.90
N ARG A 37 22.75 -10.48 8.73
CA ARG A 37 22.20 -10.07 7.42
C ARG A 37 20.78 -10.58 7.21
N GLY A 38 20.52 -11.84 7.54
CA GLY A 38 19.17 -12.41 7.49
C GLY A 38 18.18 -11.67 8.40
N GLY A 39 18.61 -11.35 9.62
CA GLY A 39 17.80 -10.58 10.57
C GLY A 39 17.47 -9.17 10.09
N MET A 40 18.44 -8.45 9.52
CA MET A 40 18.20 -7.12 8.96
C MET A 40 17.26 -7.14 7.76
N GLY A 41 17.38 -8.13 6.87
CA GLY A 41 16.46 -8.29 5.73
C GLY A 41 15.02 -8.55 6.18
N ALA A 42 14.82 -9.46 7.14
CA ALA A 42 13.49 -9.73 7.69
C ALA A 42 12.88 -8.52 8.40
N PHE A 43 13.71 -7.74 9.11
CA PHE A 43 13.26 -6.50 9.74
C PHE A 43 12.80 -5.46 8.72
N ARG A 44 13.57 -5.25 7.63
CA ARG A 44 13.19 -4.33 6.54
C ARG A 44 11.88 -4.76 5.88
N ALA A 45 11.76 -6.03 5.50
CA ALA A 45 10.53 -6.56 4.90
C ALA A 45 9.28 -6.35 5.80
N THR A 46 9.45 -6.47 7.12
CA THR A 46 8.37 -6.20 8.09
C THR A 46 8.03 -4.71 8.14
N GLN A 47 9.04 -3.84 8.09
CA GLN A 47 8.85 -2.39 8.08
C GLN A 47 8.14 -1.94 6.80
N ASP A 48 8.56 -2.43 5.63
CA ASP A 48 7.96 -2.11 4.33
C ASP A 48 6.51 -2.57 4.27
N THR A 49 6.23 -3.79 4.75
CA THR A 49 4.86 -4.31 4.89
C THR A 49 3.99 -3.41 5.77
N SER A 50 4.52 -2.98 6.92
CA SER A 50 3.79 -2.10 7.84
C SER A 50 3.54 -0.71 7.25
N ALA A 51 4.49 -0.22 6.44
CA ALA A 51 4.38 1.06 5.73
C ALA A 51 3.27 1.00 4.66
N ALA A 52 3.25 -0.05 3.84
CA ALA A 52 2.21 -0.30 2.84
C ALA A 52 0.83 -0.40 3.51
N GLU A 53 0.68 -1.21 4.58
CA GLU A 53 -0.58 -1.35 5.32
C GLU A 53 -1.07 -0.01 5.91
N THR A 54 -0.17 0.76 6.50
CA THR A 54 -0.49 2.08 7.07
C THR A 54 -0.89 3.08 5.99
N ARG A 55 -0.33 2.95 4.77
CA ARG A 55 -0.67 3.81 3.63
C ARG A 55 -2.06 3.48 3.11
N VAL A 56 -2.33 2.21 2.81
CA VAL A 56 -3.65 1.77 2.30
C VAL A 56 -4.76 2.08 3.32
N ARG A 57 -4.56 1.81 4.61
CA ARG A 57 -5.57 2.11 5.64
C ARG A 57 -5.88 3.61 5.71
N ARG A 58 -4.85 4.48 5.72
CA ARG A 58 -5.07 5.93 5.74
C ARG A 58 -5.74 6.46 4.47
N GLY A 59 -5.36 5.93 3.30
CA GLY A 59 -5.98 6.29 2.03
C GLY A 59 -7.46 5.91 2.00
N LEU A 60 -7.76 4.67 2.39
CA LEU A 60 -9.10 4.12 2.44
C LEU A 60 -9.98 4.85 3.46
N ASP A 61 -9.49 5.09 4.68
CA ASP A 61 -10.23 5.82 5.72
C ASP A 61 -10.61 7.24 5.24
N ARG A 62 -9.72 7.92 4.51
CA ARG A 62 -9.99 9.25 3.93
C ARG A 62 -11.03 9.19 2.82
N ALA A 63 -10.90 8.25 1.88
CA ALA A 63 -11.87 8.06 0.82
C ALA A 63 -13.27 7.75 1.39
N VAL A 64 -13.32 6.86 2.38
CA VAL A 64 -14.55 6.48 3.07
C VAL A 64 -15.17 7.63 3.82
N PHE A 65 -14.37 8.41 4.54
CA PHE A 65 -14.84 9.62 5.21
C PHE A 65 -15.46 10.61 4.22
N GLU A 66 -14.91 10.68 3.01
CA GLU A 66 -15.47 11.48 1.95
C GLU A 66 -16.79 10.91 1.37
N LEU A 67 -16.99 9.60 1.42
CA LEU A 67 -18.24 8.95 1.00
C LEU A 67 -19.31 8.89 2.11
N LEU A 68 -18.94 9.22 3.35
CA LEU A 68 -19.90 9.35 4.44
C LEU A 68 -20.89 10.50 4.14
N SER A 69 -22.18 10.18 4.17
CA SER A 69 -23.30 11.10 3.92
C SER A 69 -23.52 11.48 2.45
N VAL A 70 -22.95 10.73 1.51
CA VAL A 70 -23.29 10.89 0.09
C VAL A 70 -24.71 10.42 -0.19
N GLY A 71 -25.44 11.18 -1.02
CA GLY A 71 -26.75 10.78 -1.51
C GLY A 71 -26.66 9.64 -2.50
N ALA A 72 -27.46 8.58 -2.33
CA ALA A 72 -27.39 7.41 -3.20
C ALA A 72 -27.80 7.70 -4.66
N SER A 73 -28.59 8.76 -4.89
CA SER A 73 -28.98 9.26 -6.22
C SER A 73 -27.93 10.19 -6.85
N GLU A 74 -26.94 10.64 -6.07
CA GLU A 74 -25.95 11.62 -6.50
C GLU A 74 -24.61 10.98 -6.89
N LEU A 75 -24.53 9.65 -6.96
CA LEU A 75 -23.35 8.90 -7.37
C LEU A 75 -23.28 8.77 -8.89
N LEU A 76 -22.18 9.24 -9.49
CA LEU A 76 -21.96 9.25 -10.94
C LEU A 76 -20.54 8.74 -11.27
N PRO A 77 -20.37 7.68 -12.08
CA PRO A 77 -21.42 6.74 -12.49
C PRO A 77 -21.97 5.98 -11.29
N ASN A 78 -23.15 5.36 -11.44
CA ASN A 78 -23.66 4.46 -10.42
C ASN A 78 -22.86 3.14 -10.50
N PRO A 79 -22.07 2.76 -9.48
CA PRO A 79 -21.07 1.71 -9.64
C PRO A 79 -21.65 0.32 -9.40
N THR A 80 -22.76 -0.02 -10.07
CA THR A 80 -23.46 -1.31 -9.94
C THR A 80 -23.08 -2.33 -11.02
N GLY A 81 -22.12 -1.99 -11.90
CA GLY A 81 -21.66 -2.88 -12.96
C GLY A 81 -20.55 -3.81 -12.49
N ASP A 82 -20.33 -4.87 -13.25
CA ASP A 82 -19.37 -5.95 -12.96
C ASP A 82 -17.90 -5.50 -12.96
N PHE A 83 -17.59 -4.27 -13.39
CA PHE A 83 -16.24 -3.69 -13.36
C PHE A 83 -16.02 -2.71 -12.19
N GLY A 84 -17.08 -2.39 -11.44
CA GLY A 84 -17.06 -1.28 -10.48
C GLY A 84 -16.71 0.05 -11.14
N THR A 85 -16.00 0.92 -10.44
CA THR A 85 -15.43 2.15 -11.00
C THR A 85 -14.20 2.62 -10.22
N ASP A 86 -13.22 3.14 -10.95
CA ASP A 86 -12.01 3.81 -10.44
C ASP A 86 -12.20 5.33 -10.29
N THR A 87 -13.33 5.85 -10.79
CA THR A 87 -13.68 7.26 -10.84
C THR A 87 -15.11 7.44 -10.39
N LEU A 88 -15.29 8.11 -9.26
CA LEU A 88 -16.61 8.35 -8.67
C LEU A 88 -16.82 9.82 -8.36
N GLN A 89 -17.79 10.42 -9.04
CA GLN A 89 -18.32 11.72 -8.69
C GLN A 89 -19.52 11.59 -7.76
N TYR A 90 -19.62 12.52 -6.80
CA TYR A 90 -20.68 12.52 -5.81
C TYR A 90 -20.97 13.91 -5.26
N ARG A 91 -22.13 14.06 -4.61
CA ARG A 91 -22.51 15.27 -3.89
C ARG A 91 -22.88 14.95 -2.45
N LYS A 92 -22.57 15.92 -1.58
CA LYS A 92 -22.92 15.88 -0.15
C LYS A 92 -24.05 16.86 0.13
N PRO A 93 -24.97 16.54 1.04
CA PRO A 93 -25.97 17.49 1.48
C PRO A 93 -25.28 18.57 2.32
N ILE A 94 -25.54 19.84 2.02
CA ILE A 94 -25.02 20.99 2.77
C ILE A 94 -26.08 21.59 3.70
N GLY A 95 -27.35 21.22 3.51
CA GLY A 95 -28.46 21.69 4.31
C GLY A 95 -29.78 21.09 3.86
N LEU A 96 -30.86 21.66 4.40
CA LEU A 96 -32.23 21.35 4.01
C LEU A 96 -32.93 22.65 3.63
N THR A 97 -33.55 22.66 2.45
CA THR A 97 -34.48 23.73 2.05
C THR A 97 -35.89 23.16 2.15
N GLY A 98 -36.52 23.35 3.32
CA GLY A 98 -37.77 22.67 3.66
C GLY A 98 -37.54 21.18 3.95
N THR A 99 -38.15 20.29 3.17
CA THR A 99 -37.97 18.83 3.27
C THR A 99 -37.02 18.26 2.23
N THR A 100 -36.45 19.10 1.36
CA THR A 100 -35.57 18.68 0.28
C THR A 100 -34.11 18.95 0.68
N PRO A 101 -33.20 17.96 0.57
CA PRO A 101 -31.77 18.18 0.79
C PRO A 101 -31.24 19.19 -0.23
N ASP A 102 -30.55 20.21 0.28
CA ASP A 102 -29.74 21.09 -0.54
C ASP A 102 -28.37 20.46 -0.72
N TRP A 103 -27.92 20.39 -1.96
CA TRP A 103 -26.75 19.63 -2.34
C TRP A 103 -25.60 20.57 -2.66
N GLY A 104 -24.44 20.28 -2.08
CA GLY A 104 -23.21 20.97 -2.40
C GLY A 104 -22.76 20.78 -3.85
N PRO A 105 -21.63 21.36 -4.25
CA PRO A 105 -21.02 21.10 -5.55
C PRO A 105 -20.53 19.65 -5.65
N PHE A 106 -20.18 19.22 -6.87
CA PHE A 106 -19.64 17.89 -7.11
C PHE A 106 -18.23 17.73 -6.54
N CYS A 107 -17.97 16.58 -5.96
CA CYS A 107 -16.66 16.07 -5.62
C CYS A 107 -16.37 14.84 -6.50
N SER A 108 -15.09 14.53 -6.73
CA SER A 108 -14.63 13.34 -7.45
C SER A 108 -13.55 12.63 -6.65
N LEU A 109 -13.65 11.31 -6.56
CA LEU A 109 -12.54 10.42 -6.21
C LEU A 109 -12.09 9.72 -7.49
N THR A 110 -10.84 9.89 -7.87
CA THR A 110 -10.33 9.39 -9.15
C THR A 110 -8.96 8.77 -8.92
N LEU A 111 -8.76 7.56 -9.45
CA LEU A 111 -7.42 7.01 -9.64
C LEU A 111 -6.80 7.65 -10.88
N GLU A 112 -5.63 8.27 -10.71
CA GLU A 112 -4.86 8.85 -11.80
C GLU A 112 -3.47 8.24 -11.83
N PRO A 113 -2.80 8.16 -12.99
CA PRO A 113 -1.40 7.78 -13.07
C PRO A 113 -0.54 8.67 -12.16
N ALA A 114 0.48 8.09 -11.54
CA ALA A 114 1.42 8.86 -10.73
C ALA A 114 2.17 9.91 -11.58
N PRO A 115 2.63 11.02 -10.99
CA PRO A 115 3.30 12.06 -11.75
C PRO A 115 4.60 11.56 -12.42
N GLY A 116 4.57 11.38 -13.74
CA GLY A 116 5.70 10.85 -14.51
C GLY A 116 5.46 9.44 -15.04
N GLU A 117 4.40 8.77 -14.60
CA GLU A 117 3.98 7.45 -15.07
C GLU A 117 3.10 7.53 -16.32
N LEU A 118 3.25 6.52 -17.17
CA LEU A 118 2.36 6.17 -18.27
C LEU A 118 1.83 4.75 -18.00
N ASP A 119 0.72 4.41 -18.63
CA ASP A 119 0.18 3.04 -18.60
C ASP A 119 0.78 2.25 -19.77
N ASP A 120 2.06 1.89 -19.64
CA ASP A 120 2.85 1.25 -20.71
C ASP A 120 3.60 -0.02 -20.28
N GLY A 121 3.38 -0.49 -19.05
CA GLY A 121 4.04 -1.68 -18.51
C GLY A 121 5.46 -1.44 -18.04
N LEU A 122 5.89 -0.17 -17.89
CA LEU A 122 7.23 0.21 -17.46
C LEU A 122 7.17 1.11 -16.22
N ASP A 123 8.28 1.15 -15.49
CA ASP A 123 8.52 2.12 -14.40
C ASP A 123 9.12 3.39 -15.03
N ASN A 124 8.28 4.40 -15.30
CA ASN A 124 8.71 5.60 -16.02
C ASN A 124 9.34 6.65 -15.10
N ASP A 125 8.96 6.70 -13.83
CA ASP A 125 9.43 7.65 -12.83
C ASP A 125 10.62 7.12 -12.00
N GLY A 126 10.94 5.83 -12.12
CA GLY A 126 12.07 5.15 -11.50
C GLY A 126 11.86 4.82 -10.02
N ASN A 127 10.61 4.76 -9.55
CA ASN A 127 10.27 4.52 -8.15
C ASN A 127 10.26 3.02 -7.77
N GLY A 128 10.43 2.12 -8.74
CA GLY A 128 10.43 0.66 -8.57
C GLY A 128 9.04 0.01 -8.60
N LEU A 129 8.01 0.77 -8.94
CA LEU A 129 6.64 0.32 -9.20
C LEU A 129 6.35 0.53 -10.70
N VAL A 130 5.52 -0.34 -11.26
CA VAL A 130 5.15 -0.30 -12.67
C VAL A 130 3.70 0.17 -12.78
N ASP A 131 3.46 1.17 -13.63
CA ASP A 131 2.15 1.76 -13.90
C ASP A 131 1.40 2.18 -12.60
N ASP A 132 2.11 2.73 -11.60
CA ASP A 132 1.49 3.07 -10.33
C ASP A 132 0.66 4.37 -10.37
N GLY A 133 -0.28 4.46 -9.44
CA GLY A 133 -1.29 5.52 -9.40
C GLY A 133 -1.33 6.32 -8.12
N VAL A 134 -2.06 7.41 -8.18
CA VAL A 134 -2.43 8.27 -7.06
C VAL A 134 -3.94 8.38 -6.97
N LEU A 135 -4.49 8.17 -5.76
CA LEU A 135 -5.90 8.44 -5.49
C LEU A 135 -6.07 9.93 -5.21
N VAL A 136 -6.82 10.62 -6.06
CA VAL A 136 -7.03 12.07 -6.00
C VAL A 136 -8.47 12.37 -5.61
N LEU A 137 -8.63 13.26 -4.62
CA LEU A 137 -9.89 13.92 -4.32
C LEU A 137 -9.91 15.29 -5.00
N THR A 138 -10.91 15.52 -5.84
CA THR A 138 -11.21 16.83 -6.42
C THR A 138 -12.50 17.34 -5.82
N ARG A 139 -12.48 18.52 -5.18
CA ARG A 139 -13.67 19.22 -4.68
C ARG A 139 -14.04 20.33 -5.64
N ASP A 140 -15.33 20.69 -5.64
CA ASP A 140 -15.88 21.78 -6.45
C ASP A 140 -15.69 21.57 -7.96
N VAL A 141 -15.87 20.33 -8.43
CA VAL A 141 -15.73 19.91 -9.84
C VAL A 141 -16.60 20.79 -10.75
N GLY A 142 -16.00 21.32 -11.81
CA GLY A 142 -16.68 22.26 -12.73
C GLY A 142 -16.80 23.70 -12.20
N GLY A 143 -16.26 23.98 -11.02
CA GLY A 143 -16.17 25.31 -10.41
C GLY A 143 -14.73 25.71 -10.13
N ASN A 144 -14.46 26.13 -8.89
CA ASN A 144 -13.10 26.45 -8.43
C ASN A 144 -12.47 25.19 -7.82
N GLU A 145 -11.91 24.35 -8.68
CA GLU A 145 -11.48 23.01 -8.30
C GLU A 145 -10.34 23.00 -7.28
N HIS A 146 -10.50 22.19 -6.24
CA HIS A 146 -9.48 21.94 -5.22
C HIS A 146 -9.09 20.47 -5.22
N ARG A 147 -7.83 20.19 -5.59
CA ARG A 147 -7.31 18.82 -5.71
C ARG A 147 -6.40 18.46 -4.55
N ALA A 148 -6.58 17.26 -4.00
CA ALA A 148 -5.77 16.72 -2.91
C ALA A 148 -5.47 15.23 -3.15
N VAL A 149 -4.22 14.84 -3.02
CA VAL A 149 -3.81 13.43 -3.10
C VAL A 149 -4.13 12.74 -1.78
N LEU A 150 -5.01 11.73 -1.81
CA LEU A 150 -5.39 10.94 -0.64
C LEU A 150 -4.40 9.80 -0.38
N CYS A 151 -3.96 9.14 -1.45
CA CYS A 151 -3.04 8.01 -1.41
C CYS A 151 -2.10 8.02 -2.62
N ARG A 152 -0.89 7.51 -2.44
CA ARG A 152 0.13 7.32 -3.49
C ARG A 152 0.50 5.85 -3.57
N SER A 153 1.18 5.46 -4.65
CA SER A 153 1.62 4.08 -4.87
C SER A 153 0.43 3.12 -4.92
N VAL A 154 -0.68 3.57 -5.50
CA VAL A 154 -1.85 2.73 -5.74
C VAL A 154 -1.51 1.80 -6.90
N ALA A 155 -1.82 0.51 -6.78
CA ALA A 155 -1.58 -0.43 -7.86
C ALA A 155 -2.41 -0.08 -9.11
N ALA A 156 -1.95 -0.46 -10.30
CA ALA A 156 -2.76 -0.37 -11.51
C ALA A 156 -4.04 -1.21 -11.38
N LEU A 157 -3.90 -2.47 -10.96
CA LEU A 157 -4.98 -3.44 -10.73
C LEU A 157 -5.05 -3.88 -9.26
N LEU A 158 -6.21 -4.38 -8.83
CA LEU A 158 -6.36 -4.95 -7.49
C LEU A 158 -5.47 -6.19 -7.30
N GLU A 159 -5.15 -6.52 -6.05
CA GLU A 159 -4.33 -7.69 -5.72
C GLU A 159 -4.99 -8.99 -6.21
N GLY A 160 -4.28 -9.69 -7.09
CA GLY A 160 -4.74 -10.94 -7.68
C GLY A 160 -5.36 -10.80 -9.06
N GLU A 161 -5.61 -9.57 -9.54
CA GLU A 161 -6.16 -9.30 -10.86
C GLU A 161 -5.08 -9.23 -11.95
N ILE A 162 -5.43 -9.69 -13.15
CA ILE A 162 -4.68 -9.52 -14.38
C ILE A 162 -5.66 -8.99 -15.42
N ALA A 163 -5.27 -8.02 -16.24
CA ALA A 163 -6.15 -7.46 -17.28
C ALA A 163 -6.43 -8.47 -18.41
N ASN A 164 -7.33 -9.43 -18.14
CA ASN A 164 -7.64 -10.55 -19.00
C ASN A 164 -9.15 -10.69 -19.29
N GLY A 165 -10.01 -9.89 -18.65
CA GLY A 165 -11.46 -9.95 -18.81
C GLY A 165 -12.16 -10.95 -17.90
N ASP A 166 -11.44 -11.55 -16.95
CA ASP A 166 -11.95 -12.51 -15.98
C ASP A 166 -11.83 -11.96 -14.54
N ASP A 167 -12.66 -12.46 -13.63
CA ASP A 167 -12.56 -12.20 -12.18
C ASP A 167 -11.53 -13.16 -11.58
N ASP A 168 -10.25 -12.80 -11.66
CA ASP A 168 -9.12 -13.65 -11.27
C ASP A 168 -9.05 -13.84 -9.74
N ASN A 169 -9.44 -12.82 -8.98
CA ASN A 169 -9.44 -12.86 -7.51
C ASN A 169 -10.74 -13.42 -6.91
N GLY A 170 -11.77 -13.65 -7.73
CA GLY A 170 -13.04 -14.30 -7.38
C GLY A 170 -13.96 -13.44 -6.50
N ASN A 171 -13.83 -12.12 -6.56
CA ASN A 171 -14.57 -11.21 -5.70
C ASN A 171 -15.85 -10.63 -6.34
N GLY A 172 -16.17 -11.10 -7.55
CA GLY A 172 -17.35 -10.74 -8.32
C GLY A 172 -17.21 -9.44 -9.12
N VAL A 173 -15.98 -8.91 -9.24
CA VAL A 173 -15.67 -7.74 -10.07
C VAL A 173 -14.50 -8.09 -10.99
N THR A 174 -14.64 -7.77 -12.28
CA THR A 174 -13.67 -8.12 -13.32
C THR A 174 -12.70 -6.98 -13.59
N ASP A 175 -11.40 -7.28 -13.73
CA ASP A 175 -10.33 -6.35 -14.14
C ASP A 175 -10.32 -5.03 -13.34
N GLU A 176 -10.58 -5.10 -12.04
CA GLU A 176 -10.73 -3.91 -11.22
C GLU A 176 -9.40 -3.21 -10.96
N ALA A 177 -9.43 -1.88 -11.09
CA ALA A 177 -8.28 -1.05 -10.79
C ALA A 177 -7.89 -1.11 -9.30
N GLY A 178 -6.65 -0.72 -8.98
CA GLY A 178 -6.17 -0.72 -7.59
C GLY A 178 -6.95 0.22 -6.66
N PHE A 179 -7.75 1.14 -7.17
CA PHE A 179 -8.86 1.74 -6.43
C PHE A 179 -10.16 1.39 -7.13
N ASN A 180 -11.09 0.78 -6.41
CA ASN A 180 -12.38 0.38 -6.96
C ASN A 180 -13.51 0.72 -5.97
N VAL A 181 -14.60 1.25 -6.51
CA VAL A 181 -15.87 1.35 -5.81
C VAL A 181 -16.90 0.50 -6.53
N HIS A 182 -17.59 -0.35 -5.77
CA HIS A 182 -18.66 -1.20 -6.28
C HIS A 182 -19.89 -1.12 -5.35
N ARG A 183 -21.08 -1.05 -5.93
CA ARG A 183 -22.35 -0.89 -5.20
C ARG A 183 -23.20 -2.14 -5.29
N VAL A 184 -23.55 -2.69 -4.14
CA VAL A 184 -24.54 -3.76 -4.00
C VAL A 184 -25.69 -3.27 -3.12
N GLY A 185 -26.84 -2.97 -3.75
CA GLY A 185 -27.99 -2.39 -3.06
C GLY A 185 -27.68 -1.02 -2.46
N ASP A 186 -27.75 -0.90 -1.14
CA ASP A 186 -27.46 0.33 -0.39
C ASP A 186 -26.03 0.35 0.22
N VAL A 187 -25.17 -0.57 -0.19
CA VAL A 187 -23.81 -0.69 0.33
C VAL A 187 -22.81 -0.40 -0.80
N LEU A 188 -21.91 0.56 -0.56
CA LEU A 188 -20.72 0.79 -1.36
C LEU A 188 -19.57 0.02 -0.76
N PHE A 189 -19.01 -0.91 -1.51
CA PHE A 189 -17.72 -1.53 -1.26
C PHE A 189 -16.65 -0.61 -1.85
N VAL A 190 -15.68 -0.25 -1.02
CA VAL A 190 -14.54 0.60 -1.41
C VAL A 190 -13.29 -0.21 -1.17
N ARG A 191 -12.53 -0.44 -2.24
CA ARG A 191 -11.30 -1.23 -2.25
C ARG A 191 -10.14 -0.34 -2.62
N LEU A 192 -9.00 -0.58 -1.98
CA LEU A 192 -7.75 0.09 -2.28
C LEU A 192 -6.59 -0.90 -2.15
N SER A 193 -5.77 -1.00 -3.18
CA SER A 193 -4.53 -1.76 -3.27
C SER A 193 -3.36 -0.81 -3.42
N VAL A 194 -2.40 -0.91 -2.52
CA VAL A 194 -1.17 -0.11 -2.53
C VAL A 194 0.02 -1.04 -2.71
N GLN A 195 1.00 -0.60 -3.49
CA GLN A 195 2.27 -1.27 -3.66
C GLN A 195 3.39 -0.55 -2.92
N GLU A 196 4.41 -1.31 -2.55
CA GLU A 196 5.69 -0.80 -2.07
C GLU A 196 6.82 -1.59 -2.73
N ALA A 197 7.81 -0.88 -3.28
CA ALA A 197 9.03 -1.48 -3.81
C ALA A 197 9.91 -1.96 -2.65
N VAL A 198 10.35 -3.21 -2.73
CA VAL A 198 11.25 -3.85 -1.77
C VAL A 198 12.46 -4.44 -2.49
N GLU A 199 13.53 -4.78 -1.75
CA GLU A 199 14.75 -5.34 -2.35
C GLU A 199 14.51 -6.61 -3.19
N THR A 200 13.45 -7.37 -2.90
CA THR A 200 13.12 -8.65 -3.56
C THR A 200 12.01 -8.54 -4.61
N GLY A 201 11.47 -7.35 -4.90
CA GLY A 201 10.34 -7.15 -5.81
C GLY A 201 9.37 -6.10 -5.29
N THR A 202 8.08 -6.33 -5.48
CA THR A 202 7.02 -5.46 -4.95
C THR A 202 6.17 -6.23 -3.95
N ILE A 203 5.67 -5.52 -2.94
CA ILE A 203 4.62 -6.03 -2.05
C ILE A 203 3.33 -5.28 -2.33
N THR A 204 2.21 -6.01 -2.42
CA THR A 204 0.88 -5.42 -2.56
C THR A 204 0.11 -5.61 -1.26
N ARG A 205 -0.64 -4.58 -0.86
CA ARG A 205 -1.56 -4.63 0.27
C ARG A 205 -2.90 -4.05 -0.12
N THR A 206 -3.92 -4.90 -0.03
CA THR A 206 -5.30 -4.55 -0.33
C THR A 206 -6.13 -4.47 0.94
N LEU A 207 -6.95 -3.44 1.05
CA LEU A 207 -8.00 -3.36 2.05
C LEU A 207 -9.34 -3.06 1.37
N GLU A 208 -10.39 -3.66 1.92
CA GLU A 208 -11.77 -3.39 1.57
C GLU A 208 -12.50 -2.86 2.80
N THR A 209 -13.42 -1.93 2.58
CA THR A 209 -14.42 -1.56 3.57
C THR A 209 -15.74 -1.24 2.90
N CYS A 210 -16.81 -1.15 3.69
CA CYS A 210 -18.13 -0.86 3.18
C CYS A 210 -18.75 0.38 3.83
N VAL A 211 -19.45 1.17 3.01
CA VAL A 211 -20.22 2.34 3.43
C VAL A 211 -21.67 2.09 3.09
N ARG A 212 -22.54 2.12 4.10
CA ARG A 212 -23.97 2.06 3.89
C ARG A 212 -24.50 3.44 3.54
N LEU A 213 -25.05 3.57 2.34
CA LEU A 213 -25.77 4.75 1.89
C LEU A 213 -27.04 4.92 2.73
N ARG A 214 -27.29 6.15 3.14
CA ARG A 214 -28.52 6.52 3.85
C ARG A 214 -29.34 7.39 2.91
N ASN A 215 -30.52 6.89 2.55
CA ASN A 215 -31.56 7.66 1.88
C ASN A 215 -32.45 8.36 2.92
#